data_AF-A0A0F9EW36-F1
#
_entry.id   AF-A0A0F9EW36-F1
#
_cell.length_a   1.000
_cell.length_b   1.000
_cell.length_c   1.000
_cell.angle_alpha   90.00
_cell.angle_beta   90.00
_cell.angle_gamma   90.00
#
_symmetry.space_group_name_H-M   'P 1'
#
loop_
_entity.id
_entity.type
_entity.pdbx_description
1 polymer ?
#
loop_
_entity_poly.entity_id
_entity_poly.type
_entity_poly.pdbx_seq_one_letter_code
_entity_poly.pdbx_strand_id
1 'polypeptide(L)' 'MNKTIDMREQSLAEKILLVDDDVVFTQVLKRALSRLGFEVHTTATAEDAIALANDT' A
#
# COMPACT_ATOMS: atom_id res chain seq x y z
N MET A 1 -19.77 -33.63 -7.17
CA MET A 1 -18.70 -33.53 -8.17
C MET A 1 -17.83 -32.34 -7.77
N ASN A 2 -16.65 -32.62 -7.21
CA ASN A 2 -15.77 -31.66 -6.56
C ASN A 2 -15.27 -30.59 -7.53
N LYS A 3 -15.46 -29.31 -7.19
CA LYS A 3 -14.52 -28.28 -7.63
C LYS A 3 -13.34 -28.35 -6.66
N THR A 4 -12.24 -28.93 -7.10
CA THR A 4 -10.93 -28.76 -6.47
C THR A 4 -10.65 -27.26 -6.46
N ILE A 5 -10.74 -26.64 -5.28
CA ILE A 5 -10.36 -25.23 -5.11
C ILE A 5 -8.83 -25.20 -5.16
N ASP A 6 -8.34 -24.48 -6.16
CA ASP A 6 -6.92 -24.30 -6.45
C ASP A 6 -6.21 -23.63 -5.27
N MET A 7 -5.03 -24.15 -4.91
CA MET A 7 -4.20 -23.57 -3.86
C MET A 7 -3.47 -22.36 -4.45
N ARG A 8 -3.68 -21.18 -3.86
CA ARG A 8 -3.04 -19.85 -4.10
C ARG A 8 -3.87 -18.88 -4.95
N GLU A 9 -5.00 -18.39 -4.43
CA GLU A 9 -5.24 -16.96 -4.61
C GLU A 9 -4.21 -16.23 -3.74
N GLN A 10 -3.09 -15.83 -4.34
CA GLN A 10 -2.27 -14.78 -3.75
C GLN A 10 -3.17 -13.55 -3.70
N SER A 11 -3.76 -13.25 -2.54
CA SER A 11 -4.38 -11.95 -2.32
C SER A 11 -3.27 -10.91 -2.47
N LEU A 12 -3.23 -10.22 -3.61
CA LEU A 12 -2.38 -9.05 -3.77
C LEU A 12 -2.74 -8.11 -2.62
N ALA A 13 -1.78 -7.82 -1.75
CA ALA A 13 -1.98 -6.86 -0.68
C ALA A 13 -2.51 -5.56 -1.31
N GLU A 14 -3.64 -5.05 -0.82
CA GLU A 14 -4.17 -3.78 -1.31
C GLU A 14 -3.12 -2.69 -1.09
N LYS A 15 -2.87 -1.89 -2.14
CA LYS A 15 -1.83 -0.86 -2.14
C LYS A 15 -2.40 0.48 -1.67
N ILE A 16 -1.65 1.18 -0.81
CA ILE A 16 -1.98 2.53 -0.34
C ILE A 16 -0.79 3.46 -0.61
N LEU A 17 -1.06 4.66 -1.13
CA LEU A 17 -0.10 5.77 -1.21
C LEU A 17 -0.50 6.84 -0.18
N LEU A 18 0.38 7.09 0.79
CA LEU A 18 0.23 8.17 1.77
C LEU A 18 1.00 9.41 1.31
N VAL A 19 0.33 10.56 1.34
CA VAL A 19 0.88 11.87 0.95
C VAL A 19 0.63 12.84 2.10
N ASP A 20 1.69 13.22 2.80
CA ASP A 20 1.64 14.14 3.94
C ASP A 20 3.04 14.76 4.13
N ASP A 21 3.12 16.07 4.35
CA ASP A 21 4.39 16.79 4.48
C ASP A 21 5.08 16.54 5.83
N ASP A 22 4.34 16.06 6.83
CA ASP A 22 4.92 15.55 8.08
C ASP A 22 5.43 14.11 7.89
N VAL A 23 6.74 14.02 7.64
CA VAL A 23 7.44 12.73 7.46
C VAL A 23 7.34 11.85 8.71
N VAL A 24 7.31 12.41 9.92
CA VAL A 24 7.26 11.63 11.16
C VAL A 24 5.89 10.95 11.27
N PHE A 25 4.82 11.72 11.09
CA PHE A 25 3.46 11.20 11.12
C PHE A 25 3.21 10.17 10.01
N THR A 26 3.67 10.46 8.79
CA THR A 26 3.60 9.55 7.64
C THR A 26 4.18 8.17 7.95
N GLN A 27 5.34 8.12 8.61
CA GLN A 27 5.98 6.85 8.96
C GLN A 27 5.26 6.12 10.10
N VAL A 28 4.57 6.82 11.00
CA VAL A 28 3.70 6.19 12.02
C VAL A 28 2.53 5.51 11.33
N LEU A 29 1.85 6.21 10.42
CA LEU A 29 0.68 5.69 9.71
C LEU A 29 1.05 4.53 8.77
N LYS A 30 2.18 4.63 8.05
CA LYS A 30 2.74 3.53 7.26
C LYS A 30 2.85 2.24 8.08
N ARG A 31 3.46 2.31 9.26
CA ARG A 31 3.64 1.13 10.13
C ARG A 31 2.31 0.55 10.59
N ALA A 32 1.33 1.39 10.91
CA ALA A 32 0.00 0.94 11.32
C ALA A 32 -0.72 0.20 10.18
N LEU A 33 -0.75 0.78 8.98
CA LEU A 33 -1.40 0.19 7.81
C LEU A 33 -0.68 -1.06 7.31
N SER A 34 0.65 -1.10 7.31
CA SER A 34 1.40 -2.31 6.96
C SER A 34 1.12 -3.47 7.91
N ARG A 35 0.90 -3.21 9.21
CA ARG A 35 0.48 -4.24 10.17
C ARG A 35 -0.93 -4.79 9.91
N LEU A 36 -1.77 -4.01 9.22
CA LEU A 36 -3.10 -4.44 8.77
C LEU A 36 -3.06 -5.21 7.43
N GLY A 37 -1.87 -5.37 6.82
CA GLY A 37 -1.68 -6.16 5.61
C GLY A 37 -1.64 -5.36 4.31
N PHE A 38 -1.66 -4.03 4.38
CA PHE A 38 -1.53 -3.18 3.19
C PHE A 38 -0.08 -3.03 2.73
N GLU A 39 0.12 -2.92 1.42
CA GLU A 39 1.37 -2.48 0.83
C GLU A 39 1.39 -0.94 0.77
N VAL A 40 2.19 -0.31 1.63
CA VAL A 40 2.10 1.14 1.85
C VAL A 40 3.31 1.87 1.30
N HIS A 41 3.06 2.75 0.35
CA HIS A 41 4.00 3.72 -0.22
C HIS A 41 3.79 5.09 0.44
N THR A 42 4.85 5.88 0.52
CA THR A 42 4.83 7.17 1.21
C THR A 42 5.58 8.21 0.42
N THR A 43 5.09 9.44 0.41
CA THR A 43 5.78 10.61 -0.12
C THR A 43 5.37 11.88 0.63
N ALA A 44 6.21 12.90 0.58
CA ALA A 44 6.00 14.19 1.24
C ALA A 44 5.62 15.33 0.28
N THR A 45 5.60 15.07 -1.03
CA THR A 45 5.32 16.09 -2.05
C THR A 45 4.24 15.64 -3.02
N ALA A 46 3.53 16.61 -3.61
CA ALA A 46 2.49 16.32 -4.59
C ALA A 46 3.10 15.80 -5.91
N GLU A 47 4.25 16.34 -6.31
CA GLU A 47 4.98 15.95 -7.52
C GLU A 47 5.36 14.46 -7.47
N ASP A 48 5.98 14.03 -6.37
CA ASP A 48 6.35 12.63 -6.17
C ASP A 48 5.12 11.72 -6.01
N ALA A 49 4.03 12.22 -5.43
CA ALA A 49 2.78 11.48 -5.31
C ALA A 49 2.17 11.16 -6.67
N ILE A 50 2.12 12.15 -7.56
CA ILE A 50 1.62 11.96 -8.92
C ILE A 50 2.53 11.00 -9.69
N ALA A 51 3.86 11.12 -9.54
CA ALA A 51 4.81 10.20 -10.17
C ALA A 51 4.59 8.76 -9.71
N LEU A 52 4.50 8.52 -8.40
CA LEU A 52 4.26 7.19 -7.83
C LEU A 52 2.89 6.62 -8.23
N ALA A 53 1.83 7.42 -8.18
CA ALA A 53 0.48 6.97 -8.52
C ALA A 53 0.35 6.50 -9.97
N ASN A 54 1.14 7.04 -10.89
CA ASN A 54 1.13 6.64 -12.30
C ASN A 54 2.02 5.43 -12.60
N ASP A 55 2.94 5.05 -11.69
CA ASP A 55 3.90 3.95 -11.85
C ASP A 55 3.44 2.64 -11.17
N THR A 56 2.32 2.67 -10.44
CA THR A 56 1.81 1.56 -9.60
C THR A 56 0.61 0.84 -10.19
#